data_AF-A0A350HEE6-F1
#
_entry.id   AF-A0A350HEE6-F1
#
_cell.length_a   1.000
_cell.length_b   1.000
_cell.length_c   1.000
_cell.angle_alpha   90.00
_cell.angle_beta   90.00
_cell.angle_gamma   90.00
#
_symmetry.space_group_name_H-M   'P 1'
#
loop_
_entity.id
_entity.type
_entity.pdbx_description
1 polymer ?
#
loop_
_entity_poly.entity_id
_entity_poly.type
_entity_poly.pdbx_seq_one_letter_code
_entity_poly.pdbx_strand_id
1 'polypeptide(L)'
;MMTIDHIIHRCIRHRFQIFLALGTLYLNFWITSIAHHFVRGLLAIALLVHAPSQTIDQLKTAMAWTWELSFTQPSDWLYAQVRLASMPDRVDVVLAHYKEDLGWLKAYLSKIDHLYLYCKHQASCQKGLPEDLQGAKLNIVHLPNEGRETHSYLTHIISHYNAISERTVFSLASLNGNWMRQLAFIFALTETKHPHRFKIKDHEMQQIRDFHFRKKTIVARSLGDGYVNAKTNTIQLAKYRPLYRWMMHYFKQDLLKTHDRYGYGQHGAIFSAKRHDIMKFSKPLYQQLLNANRGGDSMEAGYYMERLWRFMYADRPGDGTNA
;
A
#
# COMPACT_ATOMS: atom_id res chain seq x y z
N MET A 1 38.47 29.66 -4.22
CA MET A 1 37.48 29.89 -5.30
C MET A 1 37.39 28.63 -6.14
N MET A 2 36.24 27.95 -6.20
CA MET A 2 36.03 26.89 -7.19
C MET A 2 35.94 27.54 -8.57
N THR A 3 36.77 27.11 -9.51
CA THR A 3 36.76 27.61 -10.89
C THR A 3 35.49 27.11 -11.61
N ILE A 4 34.97 27.92 -12.53
CA ILE A 4 33.77 27.63 -13.32
C ILE A 4 33.90 26.27 -14.04
N ASP A 5 35.10 25.93 -14.54
CA ASP A 5 35.39 24.62 -15.15
C ASP A 5 35.20 23.46 -14.19
N HIS A 6 35.55 23.62 -12.91
CA HIS A 6 35.37 22.57 -11.91
C HIS A 6 33.89 22.32 -11.62
N ILE A 7 33.05 23.36 -11.68
CA ILE A 7 31.59 23.26 -11.53
C ILE A 7 30.97 22.58 -12.76
N ILE A 8 31.38 22.99 -13.97
CA ILE A 8 30.90 22.41 -15.24
C ILE A 8 31.25 20.93 -15.33
N HIS A 9 32.49 20.55 -15.02
CA HIS A 9 32.95 19.17 -15.12
C HIS A 9 32.23 18.25 -14.10
N ARG A 10 31.91 18.77 -12.91
CA ARG A 10 31.14 18.06 -11.88
C ARG A 10 29.68 17.88 -12.30
N CYS A 11 29.06 18.91 -12.87
CA CYS A 11 27.70 18.84 -13.43
C CYS A 11 27.58 17.83 -14.58
N ILE A 12 28.55 17.80 -15.51
CA ILE A 12 28.56 16.86 -16.64
C ILE A 12 28.74 15.42 -16.13
N ARG A 13 29.68 15.19 -15.19
CA ARG A 13 29.92 13.86 -14.62
C ARG A 13 28.70 13.33 -13.87
N HIS A 14 28.00 14.19 -13.13
CA HIS A 14 26.79 13.79 -12.41
C HIS A 14 25.65 13.44 -13.37
N ARG A 15 25.45 14.25 -14.42
CA ARG A 15 24.47 13.96 -15.47
C ARG A 15 24.77 12.64 -16.18
N PHE A 16 26.02 12.39 -16.56
CA PHE A 16 26.41 11.13 -17.21
C PHE A 16 26.19 9.91 -16.30
N GLN A 17 26.50 10.01 -15.01
CA GLN A 17 26.22 8.94 -14.04
C GLN A 17 24.72 8.66 -13.88
N ILE A 18 23.87 9.70 -13.91
CA ILE A 18 22.41 9.55 -13.89
C ILE A 18 21.92 8.85 -15.17
N PHE A 19 22.43 9.25 -16.34
CA PHE A 19 22.09 8.61 -17.62
C PHE A 19 22.53 7.14 -17.67
N LEU A 20 23.73 6.83 -17.19
CA LEU A 20 24.22 5.46 -17.12
C LEU A 20 23.37 4.63 -16.15
N ALA A 21 23.04 5.16 -14.98
CA ALA A 21 22.14 4.50 -14.03
C ALA A 21 20.77 4.24 -14.65
N LEU A 22 20.15 5.25 -15.30
CA LEU A 22 18.89 5.11 -16.01
C LEU A 22 18.96 4.08 -17.14
N GLY A 23 20.07 4.04 -17.90
CA GLY A 23 20.29 3.08 -18.97
C GLY A 23 20.39 1.64 -18.45
N THR A 24 21.15 1.41 -17.38
CA THR A 24 21.28 0.09 -16.75
C THR A 24 19.96 -0.38 -16.14
N LEU A 25 19.21 0.55 -15.55
CA LEU A 25 17.87 0.32 -15.04
C LEU A 25 16.91 -0.08 -16.17
N TYR A 26 16.89 0.67 -17.28
CA TYR A 26 16.04 0.36 -18.43
C TYR A 26 16.41 -0.99 -19.07
N LEU A 27 17.70 -1.33 -19.17
CA LEU A 27 18.16 -2.63 -19.63
C LEU A 27 17.67 -3.76 -18.71
N ASN A 28 17.73 -3.57 -17.39
CA ASN A 28 17.23 -4.54 -16.42
C ASN A 28 15.72 -4.76 -16.54
N PHE A 29 14.94 -3.70 -16.81
CA PHE A 29 13.51 -3.81 -17.10
C PHE A 29 13.24 -4.66 -18.35
N TRP A 30 13.98 -4.44 -19.43
CA TRP A 30 13.83 -5.25 -20.64
C TRP A 30 14.19 -6.71 -20.41
N ILE A 31 15.31 -6.98 -19.72
CA ILE A 31 15.74 -8.34 -19.38
C ILE A 31 14.67 -9.05 -18.54
N THR A 32 14.13 -8.39 -17.52
CA THR A 32 13.11 -8.97 -16.64
C THR A 32 11.76 -9.16 -17.34
N SER A 33 11.37 -8.23 -18.23
CA SER A 33 10.17 -8.38 -19.08
C SER A 33 10.30 -9.55 -20.05
N ILE A 34 11.47 -9.71 -20.70
CA ILE A 34 11.76 -10.86 -21.57
C ILE A 34 11.72 -12.15 -20.76
N ALA A 35 12.38 -12.19 -19.60
CA ALA A 35 12.35 -13.35 -18.71
C ALA A 35 10.92 -13.70 -18.28
N HIS A 36 10.07 -12.71 -17.99
CA HIS A 36 8.66 -12.93 -17.66
C HIS A 36 7.90 -13.60 -18.80
N HIS A 37 8.05 -13.08 -20.02
CA HIS A 37 7.37 -13.67 -21.19
C HIS A 37 7.86 -15.08 -21.49
N PHE A 38 9.15 -15.34 -21.31
CA PHE A 38 9.73 -16.67 -21.44
C PHE A 38 9.15 -17.65 -20.40
N VAL A 39 9.14 -17.29 -19.11
CA VAL A 39 8.58 -18.13 -18.04
C VAL A 39 7.08 -18.38 -18.24
N ARG A 40 6.34 -17.36 -18.69
CA ARG A 40 4.92 -17.50 -19.05
C ARG A 40 4.72 -18.49 -20.20
N GLY A 41 5.59 -18.45 -21.22
CA GLY A 41 5.60 -19.41 -22.31
C GLY A 41 5.84 -20.84 -21.82
N LEU A 42 6.85 -21.04 -20.95
CA LEU A 42 7.12 -22.34 -20.33
C LEU A 42 5.92 -22.85 -19.52
N LEU A 43 5.25 -21.99 -18.75
CA LEU A 43 4.05 -22.36 -18.01
C LEU A 43 2.92 -22.80 -18.94
N ALA A 44 2.71 -22.09 -20.06
CA ALA A 44 1.70 -22.46 -21.05
C ALA A 44 1.99 -23.84 -21.69
N ILE A 45 3.26 -24.10 -22.05
CA ILE A 45 3.68 -25.40 -22.57
C ILE A 45 3.49 -26.49 -21.52
N ALA A 46 3.92 -26.27 -20.28
CA ALA A 46 3.78 -27.22 -19.18
C ALA A 46 2.31 -27.60 -18.92
N LEU A 47 1.38 -26.64 -19.03
CA LEU A 47 -0.06 -26.91 -18.94
C LEU A 47 -0.58 -27.73 -20.12
N LEU A 48 -0.13 -27.45 -21.35
CA LEU A 48 -0.53 -28.20 -22.54
C LEU A 48 -0.06 -29.66 -22.49
N VAL A 49 1.18 -29.90 -22.05
CA VAL A 49 1.76 -31.26 -21.96
C VAL A 49 1.41 -31.99 -20.66
N HIS A 50 0.54 -31.43 -19.82
CA HIS A 50 0.10 -32.02 -18.57
C HIS A 50 1.27 -32.36 -17.63
N ALA A 51 2.24 -31.45 -17.52
CA ALA A 51 3.41 -31.60 -16.68
C ALA A 51 3.04 -31.83 -15.19
N PRO A 52 3.94 -32.43 -14.39
CA PRO A 52 3.71 -32.65 -12.96
C PRO A 52 3.34 -31.36 -12.21
N SER A 53 2.45 -31.48 -11.21
CA SER A 53 1.96 -30.34 -10.41
C SER A 53 3.07 -29.51 -9.77
N GLN A 54 4.13 -30.16 -9.29
CA GLN A 54 5.30 -29.50 -8.72
C GLN A 54 5.99 -28.55 -9.73
N THR A 55 6.13 -28.98 -10.98
CA THR A 55 6.70 -28.17 -12.06
C THR A 55 5.81 -26.98 -12.38
N ILE A 56 4.49 -27.18 -12.41
CA ILE A 56 3.51 -26.11 -12.61
C ILE A 56 3.60 -25.08 -11.48
N ASP A 57 3.73 -25.51 -10.23
CA ASP A 57 3.80 -24.60 -9.07
C ASP A 57 5.13 -23.83 -9.00
N GLN A 58 6.25 -24.47 -9.38
CA GLN A 58 7.53 -23.79 -9.56
C GLN A 58 7.45 -22.72 -10.66
N LEU A 59 6.85 -23.03 -11.81
CA LEU A 59 6.68 -22.08 -12.90
C LEU A 59 5.71 -20.94 -12.54
N LYS A 60 4.63 -21.20 -11.78
CA LYS A 60 3.77 -20.14 -11.24
C LYS A 60 4.53 -19.22 -10.28
N THR A 61 5.37 -19.78 -9.43
CA THR A 61 6.21 -19.01 -8.50
C THR A 61 7.21 -18.15 -9.28
N ALA A 62 7.93 -18.72 -10.24
CA ALA A 62 8.85 -17.98 -11.11
C ALA A 62 8.13 -16.93 -11.97
N MET A 63 6.91 -17.23 -12.44
CA MET A 63 6.08 -16.28 -13.17
C MET A 63 5.69 -15.11 -12.28
N ALA A 64 5.28 -15.34 -11.02
CA ALA A 64 4.98 -14.28 -10.07
C ALA A 64 6.21 -13.40 -9.81
N TRP A 65 7.39 -14.00 -9.60
CA TRP A 65 8.66 -13.28 -9.42
C TRP A 65 9.04 -12.41 -10.63
N THR A 66 8.97 -12.97 -11.84
CA THR A 66 9.30 -12.23 -13.07
C THR A 66 8.23 -11.19 -13.44
N TRP A 67 6.97 -11.47 -13.13
CA TRP A 67 5.88 -10.51 -13.25
C TRP A 67 6.12 -9.32 -12.34
N GLU A 68 6.47 -9.56 -11.08
CA GLU A 68 6.83 -8.52 -10.13
C GLU A 68 8.00 -7.66 -10.65
N LEU A 69 9.08 -8.28 -11.11
CA LEU A 69 10.24 -7.56 -11.64
C LEU A 69 9.94 -6.76 -12.93
N SER A 70 8.93 -7.15 -13.70
CA SER A 70 8.54 -6.49 -14.96
C SER A 70 7.49 -5.39 -14.80
N PHE A 71 6.93 -5.19 -13.60
CA PHE A 71 5.87 -4.20 -13.36
C PHE A 71 6.34 -2.85 -12.81
N THR A 72 7.55 -2.78 -12.25
CA THR A 72 8.20 -1.50 -12.01
C THR A 72 9.17 -1.20 -13.11
N GLN A 73 8.92 -0.11 -13.82
CA GLN A 73 10.04 0.52 -14.50
C GLN A 73 10.97 0.97 -13.38
N PRO A 74 12.27 0.66 -13.40
CA PRO A 74 13.17 1.15 -12.38
C PRO A 74 13.27 2.69 -12.33
N SER A 75 12.72 3.38 -13.33
CA SER A 75 12.35 4.79 -13.24
C SER A 75 11.38 5.08 -12.10
N ASP A 76 10.46 4.19 -11.72
CA ASP A 76 9.52 4.34 -10.60
C ASP A 76 10.26 4.40 -9.26
N TRP A 77 11.25 3.53 -9.05
CA TRP A 77 12.08 3.55 -7.85
C TRP A 77 12.93 4.80 -7.77
N LEU A 78 13.59 5.16 -8.87
CA LEU A 78 14.35 6.41 -8.93
C LEU A 78 13.43 7.61 -8.69
N TYR A 79 12.26 7.64 -9.32
CA TYR A 79 11.26 8.68 -9.17
C TYR A 79 10.75 8.78 -7.73
N ALA A 80 10.49 7.64 -7.08
CA ALA A 80 10.09 7.59 -5.68
C ALA A 80 11.19 8.13 -4.75
N GLN A 81 12.46 7.75 -4.99
CA GLN A 81 13.60 8.25 -4.21
C GLN A 81 13.84 9.74 -4.43
N VAL A 82 13.74 10.24 -5.66
CA VAL A 82 13.82 11.67 -5.98
C VAL A 82 12.74 12.45 -5.25
N ARG A 83 11.50 11.95 -5.24
CA ARG A 83 10.39 12.56 -4.49
C ARG A 83 10.62 12.53 -2.98
N LEU A 84 11.18 11.46 -2.45
CA LEU A 84 11.50 11.36 -1.03
C LEU A 84 12.57 12.38 -0.63
N ALA A 85 13.61 12.51 -1.44
CA ALA A 85 14.67 13.49 -1.22
C ALA A 85 14.14 14.94 -1.26
N SER A 86 13.21 15.24 -2.18
CA SER A 86 12.65 16.58 -2.36
C SER A 86 11.42 16.89 -1.49
N MET A 87 10.94 15.94 -0.69
CA MET A 87 9.78 16.11 0.18
C MET A 87 10.03 17.22 1.22
N PRO A 88 9.32 18.36 1.14
CA PRO A 88 9.57 19.52 1.99
C PRO A 88 8.91 19.40 3.36
N ASP A 89 7.75 18.74 3.41
CA ASP A 89 6.91 18.66 4.60
C ASP A 89 7.10 17.33 5.33
N ARG A 90 6.93 17.35 6.65
CA ARG A 90 6.78 16.13 7.45
C ARG A 90 5.29 15.81 7.59
N VAL A 91 4.97 14.52 7.76
CA VAL A 91 3.58 14.05 7.87
C VAL A 91 3.39 13.09 9.00
N ASP A 92 2.14 12.91 9.42
CA ASP A 92 1.83 11.83 10.34
C ASP A 92 1.77 10.50 9.60
N VAL A 93 2.31 9.47 10.23
CA VAL A 93 2.27 8.08 9.76
C VAL A 93 1.53 7.24 10.78
N VAL A 94 0.47 6.57 10.33
CA VAL A 94 -0.30 5.57 11.07
C VAL A 94 0.15 4.21 10.61
N LEU A 95 0.80 3.47 11.51
CA LEU A 95 1.39 2.17 11.21
C LEU A 95 0.64 1.05 11.94
N ALA A 96 -0.01 0.17 11.18
CA ALA A 96 -0.57 -1.07 11.73
C ALA A 96 0.54 -2.12 11.87
N HIS A 97 0.82 -2.53 13.12
CA HIS A 97 1.95 -3.39 13.45
C HIS A 97 1.52 -4.63 14.25
N TYR A 98 2.13 -5.78 13.95
CA TYR A 98 1.97 -7.02 14.69
C TYR A 98 3.32 -7.57 15.18
N LYS A 99 4.11 -8.21 14.32
CA LYS A 99 5.37 -8.90 14.67
C LYS A 99 6.54 -8.51 13.78
N GLU A 100 6.30 -7.59 12.86
CA GLU A 100 7.25 -7.08 11.90
C GLU A 100 8.44 -6.44 12.59
N ASP A 101 9.60 -6.53 11.94
CA ASP A 101 10.76 -5.74 12.31
C ASP A 101 10.62 -4.32 11.72
N LEU A 102 10.76 -3.32 12.58
CA LEU A 102 10.54 -1.90 12.27
C LEU A 102 11.82 -1.17 11.84
N GLY A 103 12.95 -1.86 11.65
CA GLY A 103 14.24 -1.24 11.32
C GLY A 103 14.23 -0.44 10.02
N TRP A 104 13.33 -0.79 9.10
CA TRP A 104 13.13 -0.08 7.83
C TRP A 104 12.68 1.37 8.03
N LEU A 105 12.03 1.71 9.16
CA LEU A 105 11.59 3.08 9.45
C LEU A 105 12.74 4.08 9.48
N LYS A 106 13.97 3.63 9.78
CA LYS A 106 15.16 4.48 9.87
C LYS A 106 15.35 5.37 8.63
N ALA A 107 15.01 4.86 7.44
CA ALA A 107 15.14 5.58 6.18
C ALA A 107 14.12 6.71 6.00
N TYR A 108 13.05 6.74 6.80
CA TYR A 108 11.91 7.63 6.61
C TYR A 108 11.63 8.56 7.80
N LEU A 109 12.22 8.30 8.97
CA LEU A 109 11.93 9.03 10.22
C LEU A 109 12.08 10.55 10.11
N SER A 110 13.09 11.05 9.38
CA SER A 110 13.26 12.49 9.13
C SER A 110 12.12 13.14 8.32
N LYS A 111 11.25 12.34 7.68
CA LYS A 111 10.07 12.76 6.91
C LYS A 111 8.75 12.59 7.67
N ILE A 112 8.79 12.06 8.89
CA ILE A 112 7.59 11.76 9.69
C ILE A 112 7.51 12.75 10.84
N ASP A 113 6.39 13.44 11.03
CA ASP A 113 6.17 14.33 12.18
C ASP A 113 5.73 13.52 13.41
N HIS A 114 4.58 12.85 13.34
CA HIS A 114 4.15 11.86 14.33
C HIS A 114 4.09 10.45 13.74
N LEU A 115 4.66 9.48 14.45
CA LEU A 115 4.52 8.06 14.17
C LEU A 115 3.52 7.45 15.16
N TYR A 116 2.31 7.13 14.70
CA TYR A 116 1.30 6.42 15.45
C TYR A 116 1.42 4.91 15.20
N LEU A 117 2.03 4.20 16.14
CA LEU A 117 2.27 2.78 16.06
C LEU A 117 1.16 2.00 16.77
N TYR A 118 0.29 1.36 15.98
CA TYR A 118 -0.80 0.52 16.50
C TYR A 118 -0.36 -0.93 16.59
N CYS A 119 0.08 -1.34 17.78
CA CYS A 119 0.66 -2.63 18.08
C CYS A 119 -0.38 -3.69 18.46
N LYS A 120 -0.37 -4.81 17.75
CA LYS A 120 -1.28 -5.95 17.98
C LYS A 120 -0.62 -7.17 18.63
N HIS A 121 0.67 -7.08 18.94
CA HIS A 121 1.40 -8.08 19.70
C HIS A 121 2.31 -7.40 20.72
N GLN A 122 1.97 -7.55 22.01
CA GLN A 122 2.69 -6.86 23.09
C GLN A 122 4.20 -7.10 23.04
N ALA A 123 4.61 -8.38 22.93
CA ALA A 123 6.01 -8.77 23.00
C ALA A 123 6.86 -8.37 21.77
N SER A 124 6.24 -7.86 20.70
CA SER A 124 6.97 -7.46 19.48
C SER A 124 6.76 -6.01 19.09
N CYS A 125 5.97 -5.25 19.85
CA CYS A 125 5.50 -3.92 19.49
C CYS A 125 6.60 -2.95 19.03
N GLN A 126 7.80 -3.03 19.61
CA GLN A 126 8.93 -2.16 19.26
C GLN A 126 10.09 -2.92 18.60
N LYS A 127 9.85 -4.13 18.11
CA LYS A 127 10.89 -4.97 17.51
C LYS A 127 11.56 -4.21 16.34
N GLY A 128 12.86 -3.96 16.46
CA GLY A 128 13.65 -3.28 15.43
C GLY A 128 13.37 -1.77 15.29
N LEU A 129 12.54 -1.18 16.17
CA LEU A 129 12.27 0.26 16.10
C LEU A 129 13.59 1.04 16.33
N PRO A 130 13.96 2.02 15.46
CA PRO A 130 15.19 2.78 15.63
C PRO A 130 15.19 3.58 16.94
N GLU A 131 16.34 3.61 17.65
CA GLU A 131 16.52 4.38 18.88
C GLU A 131 16.48 5.90 18.63
N ASP A 132 17.16 6.35 17.57
CA ASP A 132 17.07 7.74 17.10
C ASP A 132 15.88 7.90 16.16
N LEU A 133 14.86 8.63 16.65
CA LEU A 133 13.64 8.93 15.92
C LEU A 133 13.79 10.10 14.92
N GLN A 134 14.97 10.72 14.79
CA GLN A 134 15.24 11.81 13.85
C GLN A 134 14.20 12.95 13.92
N GLY A 135 13.77 13.25 15.16
CA GLY A 135 12.77 14.25 15.48
C GLY A 135 11.32 13.80 15.35
N ALA A 136 11.02 12.56 14.91
CA ALA A 136 9.64 12.05 14.85
C ALA A 136 9.10 11.78 16.27
N LYS A 137 7.85 12.16 16.51
CA LYS A 137 7.16 11.91 17.78
C LYS A 137 6.47 10.56 17.75
N LEU A 138 6.87 9.66 18.61
CA LEU A 138 6.32 8.30 18.68
C LEU A 138 5.12 8.24 19.63
N ASN A 139 4.00 7.71 19.13
CA ASN A 139 2.81 7.39 19.91
C ASN A 139 2.49 5.91 19.72
N ILE A 140 2.53 5.13 20.81
CA ILE A 140 2.26 3.69 20.76
C ILE A 140 0.88 3.41 21.33
N VAL A 141 0.06 2.67 20.58
CA VAL A 141 -1.28 2.26 20.99
C VAL A 141 -1.38 0.74 20.87
N HIS A 142 -1.70 0.09 21.99
CA HIS A 142 -1.92 -1.35 22.01
C HIS A 142 -3.37 -1.69 21.63
N LEU A 143 -3.55 -2.62 20.69
CA LEU A 143 -4.85 -3.08 20.22
C LEU A 143 -4.95 -4.60 20.22
N PRO A 144 -6.17 -5.16 20.30
CA PRO A 144 -6.39 -6.58 20.02
C PRO A 144 -6.01 -6.93 18.57
N ASN A 145 -5.57 -8.17 18.35
CA ASN A 145 -5.21 -8.68 17.03
C ASN A 145 -6.44 -9.08 16.20
N GLU A 146 -7.26 -8.09 15.84
CA GLU A 146 -8.46 -8.24 15.01
C GLU A 146 -8.49 -7.24 13.85
N GLY A 147 -9.23 -7.54 12.78
CA GLY A 147 -9.54 -6.61 11.69
C GLY A 147 -8.36 -6.06 10.90
N ARG A 148 -7.20 -6.74 10.93
CA ARG A 148 -5.98 -6.42 10.18
C ARG A 148 -5.57 -4.94 10.27
N GLU A 149 -4.98 -4.37 9.23
CA GLU A 149 -4.62 -2.95 9.19
C GLU A 149 -5.84 -2.02 9.30
N THR A 150 -6.96 -2.43 8.71
CA THR A 150 -8.22 -1.67 8.71
C THR A 150 -8.70 -1.29 10.12
N HIS A 151 -8.62 -2.20 11.09
CA HIS A 151 -9.00 -1.91 12.48
C HIS A 151 -8.09 -0.82 13.11
N SER A 152 -6.79 -0.84 12.82
CA SER A 152 -5.86 0.18 13.31
C SER A 152 -6.14 1.54 12.69
N TYR A 153 -6.37 1.59 11.38
CA TYR A 153 -6.65 2.85 10.66
C TYR A 153 -7.95 3.50 11.14
N LEU A 154 -9.03 2.70 11.24
CA LEU A 154 -10.32 3.18 11.71
C LEU A 154 -10.25 3.65 13.16
N THR A 155 -9.52 2.93 14.02
CA THR A 155 -9.30 3.35 15.42
C THR A 155 -8.62 4.72 15.46
N HIS A 156 -7.58 4.93 14.65
CA HIS A 156 -6.88 6.22 14.57
C HIS A 156 -7.80 7.35 14.12
N ILE A 157 -8.54 7.16 13.03
CA ILE A 157 -9.45 8.15 12.48
C ILE A 157 -10.51 8.52 13.52
N ILE A 158 -11.08 7.55 14.23
CA ILE A 158 -12.13 7.80 15.24
C ILE A 158 -11.56 8.55 16.45
N SER A 159 -10.40 8.13 16.96
CA SER A 159 -9.80 8.74 18.16
C SER A 159 -9.30 10.15 17.92
N HIS A 160 -8.83 10.45 16.70
CA HIS A 160 -8.30 11.76 16.33
C HIS A 160 -9.22 12.53 15.37
N TYR A 161 -10.50 12.17 15.25
CA TYR A 161 -11.37 12.68 14.17
C TYR A 161 -11.38 14.22 14.04
N ASN A 162 -11.38 14.95 15.16
CA ASN A 162 -11.37 16.42 15.18
C ASN A 162 -9.95 17.04 15.19
N ALA A 163 -8.92 16.22 15.35
CA ALA A 163 -7.53 16.65 15.54
C ALA A 163 -6.54 15.96 14.58
N ILE A 164 -7.03 15.21 13.58
CA ILE A 164 -6.21 14.50 12.61
C ILE A 164 -5.33 15.49 11.85
N SER A 165 -4.10 15.16 11.51
CA SER A 165 -3.22 16.07 10.77
C SER A 165 -3.77 16.41 9.40
N GLU A 166 -3.26 17.51 8.82
CA GLU A 166 -3.64 17.94 7.48
C GLU A 166 -3.41 16.85 6.43
N ARG A 167 -2.35 16.06 6.60
CA ARG A 167 -2.05 14.88 5.79
C ARG A 167 -1.55 13.74 6.67
N THR A 168 -2.19 12.58 6.53
CA THR A 168 -1.85 11.36 7.26
C THR A 168 -1.59 10.22 6.27
N VAL A 169 -0.51 9.48 6.48
CA VAL A 169 -0.15 8.30 5.70
C VAL A 169 -0.51 7.05 6.51
N PHE A 170 -1.30 6.17 5.92
CA PHE A 170 -1.70 4.90 6.51
C PHE A 170 -0.92 3.77 5.86
N SER A 171 -0.27 2.95 6.67
CA SER A 171 0.50 1.80 6.20
C SER A 171 0.44 0.64 7.18
N LEU A 172 0.68 -0.57 6.66
CA LEU A 172 1.03 -1.73 7.47
C LEU A 172 2.55 -1.82 7.63
N ALA A 173 2.99 -2.46 8.72
CA ALA A 173 4.41 -2.58 9.05
C ALA A 173 5.17 -3.58 8.17
N SER A 174 4.48 -4.53 7.54
CA SER A 174 5.08 -5.50 6.63
C SER A 174 5.35 -4.90 5.25
N LEU A 175 6.37 -4.06 5.21
CA LEU A 175 6.97 -3.55 3.98
C LEU A 175 8.21 -4.35 3.58
N ASN A 176 8.88 -5.02 4.53
CA ASN A 176 10.02 -5.87 4.21
C ASN A 176 9.56 -7.05 3.33
N GLY A 177 10.45 -7.59 2.50
CA GLY A 177 10.14 -8.71 1.60
C GLY A 177 9.10 -8.43 0.50
N ASN A 178 8.43 -7.27 0.47
CA ASN A 178 7.48 -6.89 -0.56
C ASN A 178 7.79 -5.48 -1.09
N TRP A 179 8.55 -5.44 -2.18
CA TRP A 179 9.00 -4.20 -2.80
C TRP A 179 7.83 -3.33 -3.28
N MET A 180 6.69 -3.92 -3.71
CA MET A 180 5.50 -3.15 -4.12
C MET A 180 4.93 -2.35 -2.96
N ARG A 181 4.90 -2.94 -1.75
CA ARG A 181 4.44 -2.24 -0.55
C ARG A 181 5.41 -1.13 -0.14
N GLN A 182 6.71 -1.34 -0.26
CA GLN A 182 7.71 -0.30 -0.02
C GLN A 182 7.50 0.89 -0.96
N LEU A 183 7.34 0.61 -2.25
CA LEU A 183 7.10 1.63 -3.25
C LEU A 183 5.76 2.36 -3.02
N ALA A 184 4.70 1.61 -2.68
CA ALA A 184 3.40 2.17 -2.28
C ALA A 184 3.53 3.11 -1.08
N PHE A 185 4.33 2.73 -0.08
CA PHE A 185 4.60 3.55 1.10
C PHE A 185 5.34 4.84 0.72
N ILE A 186 6.39 4.77 -0.10
CA ILE A 186 7.11 5.97 -0.54
C ILE A 186 6.18 6.89 -1.34
N PHE A 187 5.33 6.34 -2.22
CA PHE A 187 4.39 7.15 -2.98
C PHE A 187 3.29 7.78 -2.12
N ALA A 188 2.78 7.08 -1.11
CA ALA A 188 1.86 7.65 -0.13
C ALA A 188 2.55 8.73 0.72
N LEU A 189 3.78 8.48 1.16
CA LEU A 189 4.59 9.42 1.93
C LEU A 189 4.85 10.72 1.16
N THR A 190 5.18 10.59 -0.12
CA THR A 190 5.55 11.71 -0.99
C THR A 190 4.38 12.26 -1.81
N GLU A 191 3.15 11.80 -1.56
CA GLU A 191 1.97 12.13 -2.36
C GLU A 191 1.80 13.65 -2.59
N THR A 192 1.60 14.04 -3.84
CA THR A 192 1.45 15.44 -4.24
C THR A 192 0.07 15.97 -3.83
N LYS A 193 -0.09 17.30 -3.79
CA LYS A 193 -1.41 17.93 -3.56
C LYS A 193 -2.48 17.44 -4.53
N HIS A 194 -2.08 17.12 -5.76
CA HIS A 194 -2.92 16.57 -6.81
C HIS A 194 -2.35 15.21 -7.24
N PRO A 195 -2.83 14.11 -6.66
CA PRO A 195 -2.35 12.78 -7.02
C PRO A 195 -2.76 12.43 -8.46
N HIS A 196 -1.90 11.67 -9.14
CA HIS A 196 -2.16 11.22 -10.50
C HIS A 196 -3.43 10.37 -10.57
N ARG A 197 -4.23 10.58 -11.61
CA ARG A 197 -5.48 9.86 -11.85
C ARG A 197 -5.27 8.75 -12.86
N PHE A 198 -5.73 7.56 -12.53
CA PHE A 198 -5.69 6.38 -13.39
C PHE A 198 -7.13 5.97 -13.69
N LYS A 199 -7.53 6.05 -14.96
CA LYS A 199 -8.81 5.52 -15.39
C LYS A 199 -8.76 4.00 -15.39
N ILE A 200 -9.70 3.38 -14.69
CA ILE A 200 -9.89 1.94 -14.67
C ILE A 200 -11.03 1.61 -15.63
N LYS A 201 -10.91 0.49 -16.35
CA LYS A 201 -11.94 0.09 -17.31
C LYS A 201 -13.19 -0.38 -16.58
N ASP A 202 -14.36 -0.15 -17.17
CA ASP A 202 -15.65 -0.49 -16.55
C ASP A 202 -15.75 -1.96 -16.12
N HIS A 203 -15.23 -2.88 -16.92
CA HIS A 203 -15.24 -4.30 -16.57
C HIS A 203 -14.36 -4.62 -15.35
N GLU A 204 -13.23 -3.94 -15.17
CA GLU A 204 -12.37 -4.08 -13.99
C GLU A 204 -13.08 -3.51 -12.76
N MET A 205 -13.76 -2.36 -12.91
CA MET A 205 -14.59 -1.80 -11.84
C MET A 205 -15.74 -2.72 -11.45
N GLN A 206 -16.37 -3.39 -12.42
CA GLN A 206 -17.40 -4.38 -12.17
C GLN A 206 -16.85 -5.58 -11.39
N GLN A 207 -15.66 -6.09 -11.74
CA GLN A 207 -14.99 -7.14 -10.97
C GLN A 207 -14.73 -6.72 -9.52
N ILE A 208 -14.36 -5.45 -9.28
CA ILE A 208 -14.20 -4.92 -7.93
C ILE A 208 -15.56 -4.90 -7.20
N ARG A 209 -16.63 -4.39 -7.84
CA ARG A 209 -18.00 -4.36 -7.28
C ARG A 209 -18.52 -5.75 -6.90
N ASP A 210 -18.23 -6.75 -7.73
CA ASP A 210 -18.66 -8.13 -7.54
C ASP A 210 -17.76 -8.94 -6.60
N PHE A 211 -16.66 -8.34 -6.11
CA PHE A 211 -15.71 -9.01 -5.24
C PHE A 211 -16.38 -9.53 -3.97
N HIS A 212 -16.21 -10.83 -3.73
CA HIS A 212 -16.54 -11.53 -2.50
C HIS A 212 -15.78 -12.84 -2.44
N PHE A 213 -15.55 -13.35 -1.25
CA PHE A 213 -15.01 -14.70 -1.04
C PHE A 213 -16.11 -15.74 -1.16
N ARG A 214 -15.78 -16.97 -1.55
CA ARG A 214 -16.75 -18.09 -1.51
C ARG A 214 -16.91 -18.57 -0.06
N LYS A 215 -18.00 -19.30 0.22
CA LYS A 215 -18.15 -19.96 1.53
C LYS A 215 -16.98 -20.92 1.73
N LYS A 216 -16.42 -20.96 2.95
CA LYS A 216 -15.25 -21.79 3.32
C LYS A 216 -13.97 -21.43 2.55
N THR A 217 -13.86 -20.24 1.96
CA THR A 217 -12.57 -19.83 1.39
C THR A 217 -11.54 -19.76 2.50
N ILE A 218 -10.48 -20.53 2.29
CA ILE A 218 -9.27 -20.46 3.08
C ILE A 218 -8.42 -19.36 2.46
N VAL A 219 -8.10 -18.36 3.26
CA VAL A 219 -7.11 -17.35 2.89
C VAL A 219 -5.83 -17.64 3.64
N ALA A 220 -4.69 -17.46 2.98
CA ALA A 220 -3.43 -17.38 3.68
C ALA A 220 -3.55 -16.26 4.73
N ARG A 221 -3.28 -16.57 6.00
CA ARG A 221 -3.07 -15.52 7.01
C ARG A 221 -1.96 -14.62 6.48
N SER A 222 -2.15 -13.31 6.62
CA SER A 222 -1.33 -12.24 6.03
C SER A 222 0.10 -12.72 5.71
N LEU A 223 0.44 -12.81 4.42
CA LEU A 223 1.78 -13.17 3.94
C LEU A 223 2.83 -12.07 4.23
N GLY A 224 2.55 -11.22 5.22
CA GLY A 224 3.50 -10.21 5.65
C GLY A 224 4.59 -10.81 6.54
N ASP A 225 5.71 -10.11 6.63
CA ASP A 225 6.76 -10.36 7.60
C ASP A 225 6.16 -10.50 9.01
N GLY A 226 6.73 -11.36 9.85
CA GLY A 226 6.24 -11.58 11.21
C GLY A 226 5.27 -12.75 11.39
N TYR A 227 4.85 -13.42 10.31
CA TYR A 227 4.19 -14.73 10.39
C TYR A 227 5.19 -15.85 10.08
N VAL A 228 5.49 -16.71 11.06
CA VAL A 228 6.50 -17.77 10.95
C VAL A 228 5.94 -19.04 10.27
N ASN A 229 4.62 -19.12 10.04
CA ASN A 229 3.98 -20.26 9.38
C ASN A 229 2.74 -19.78 8.62
N ALA A 230 2.58 -20.23 7.37
CA ALA A 230 1.36 -20.05 6.59
C ALA A 230 0.22 -20.88 7.22
N LYS A 231 -0.36 -20.38 8.31
CA LYS A 231 -1.59 -20.95 8.86
C LYS A 231 -2.76 -20.43 8.03
N THR A 232 -3.65 -21.32 7.67
CA THR A 232 -4.87 -21.04 6.93
C THR A 232 -5.97 -20.66 7.90
N ASN A 233 -6.61 -19.51 7.68
CA ASN A 233 -7.81 -19.14 8.42
C ASN A 233 -9.02 -19.19 7.48
N THR A 234 -10.13 -19.73 7.97
CA THR A 234 -11.40 -19.57 7.28
C THR A 234 -11.79 -18.10 7.36
N ILE A 235 -12.04 -17.47 6.23
CA ILE A 235 -12.44 -16.07 6.20
C ILE A 235 -13.82 -15.90 6.85
N GLN A 236 -13.93 -14.91 7.74
CA GLN A 236 -15.23 -14.49 8.25
C GLN A 236 -15.90 -13.61 7.19
N LEU A 237 -17.03 -14.09 6.69
CA LEU A 237 -17.77 -13.44 5.62
C LEU A 237 -18.46 -12.17 6.12
N ALA A 238 -18.52 -11.17 5.27
CA ALA A 238 -19.20 -9.91 5.57
C ALA A 238 -20.72 -10.13 5.62
N LYS A 239 -21.42 -9.34 6.45
CA LYS A 239 -22.90 -9.40 6.53
C LYS A 239 -23.58 -9.06 5.19
N TYR A 240 -23.07 -8.04 4.51
CA TYR A 240 -23.55 -7.58 3.20
C TYR A 240 -22.52 -7.96 2.15
N ARG A 241 -22.94 -8.66 1.10
CA ARG A 241 -22.08 -9.21 0.04
C ARG A 241 -22.82 -9.17 -1.29
N PRO A 242 -22.15 -8.92 -2.44
CA PRO A 242 -20.71 -8.65 -2.60
C PRO A 242 -20.32 -7.21 -2.16
N LEU A 243 -19.09 -6.78 -2.44
CA LEU A 243 -18.56 -5.45 -2.12
C LEU A 243 -19.56 -4.34 -2.44
N TYR A 244 -20.20 -4.38 -3.61
CA TYR A 244 -21.19 -3.37 -4.00
C TYR A 244 -22.32 -3.22 -2.99
N ARG A 245 -22.92 -4.32 -2.52
CA ARG A 245 -24.01 -4.26 -1.52
C ARG A 245 -23.50 -3.78 -0.16
N TRP A 246 -22.29 -4.17 0.21
CA TRP A 246 -21.64 -3.69 1.43
C TRP A 246 -21.40 -2.19 1.38
N MET A 247 -20.87 -1.70 0.27
CA MET A 247 -20.62 -0.28 0.03
C MET A 247 -21.91 0.53 0.05
N MET A 248 -22.96 0.07 -0.66
CA MET A 248 -24.26 0.72 -0.63
C MET A 248 -24.90 0.72 0.76
N HIS A 249 -24.65 -0.31 1.58
CA HIS A 249 -25.16 -0.34 2.95
C HIS A 249 -24.56 0.77 3.82
N TYR A 250 -23.23 0.93 3.83
CA TYR A 250 -22.55 1.87 4.73
C TYR A 250 -22.47 3.28 4.14
N PHE A 251 -22.07 3.42 2.88
CA PHE A 251 -21.82 4.72 2.25
C PHE A 251 -23.05 5.34 1.59
N LYS A 252 -24.10 4.54 1.36
CA LYS A 252 -25.32 4.95 0.61
C LYS A 252 -25.02 5.46 -0.80
N GLN A 253 -23.87 5.14 -1.35
CA GLN A 253 -23.42 5.56 -2.68
C GLN A 253 -22.37 4.59 -3.24
N ASP A 254 -22.23 4.56 -4.56
CA ASP A 254 -21.15 3.84 -5.24
C ASP A 254 -19.89 4.71 -5.29
N LEU A 255 -18.90 4.37 -4.45
CA LEU A 255 -17.60 5.05 -4.40
C LEU A 255 -16.78 4.82 -5.69
N LEU A 256 -17.10 3.80 -6.49
CA LEU A 256 -16.38 3.41 -7.70
C LEU A 256 -16.94 4.08 -8.96
N LYS A 257 -17.98 4.93 -8.83
CA LYS A 257 -18.68 5.55 -9.97
C LYS A 257 -17.79 6.42 -10.86
N THR A 258 -16.76 7.07 -10.30
CA THR A 258 -15.88 7.95 -11.08
C THR A 258 -14.96 7.18 -12.03
N HIS A 259 -14.80 5.87 -11.82
CA HIS A 259 -13.83 5.02 -12.54
C HIS A 259 -12.36 5.49 -12.40
N ASP A 260 -12.10 6.49 -11.55
CA ASP A 260 -10.80 7.09 -11.34
C ASP A 260 -10.17 6.53 -10.06
N ARG A 261 -8.95 6.02 -10.19
CA ARG A 261 -8.08 5.60 -9.10
C ARG A 261 -6.96 6.63 -8.92
N TYR A 262 -6.66 6.99 -7.68
CA TYR A 262 -5.72 8.06 -7.37
C TYR A 262 -4.42 7.54 -6.74
N GLY A 263 -3.30 8.13 -7.13
CA GLY A 263 -1.97 7.84 -6.58
C GLY A 263 -1.28 6.64 -7.24
N TYR A 264 0.05 6.59 -7.13
CA TYR A 264 0.88 5.52 -7.69
C TYR A 264 0.96 4.32 -6.73
N GLY A 265 0.96 3.12 -7.29
CA GLY A 265 1.28 1.86 -6.58
C GLY A 265 0.43 1.60 -5.35
N GLN A 266 -0.78 1.04 -5.50
CA GLN A 266 -1.58 0.65 -4.33
C GLN A 266 -1.53 -0.85 -4.13
N HIS A 267 -0.76 -1.24 -3.12
CA HIS A 267 -0.63 -2.61 -2.69
C HIS A 267 -0.70 -2.66 -1.16
N GLY A 268 -1.54 -3.53 -0.61
CA GLY A 268 -1.65 -3.75 0.83
C GLY A 268 -2.27 -2.59 1.62
N ALA A 269 -3.36 -1.97 1.15
CA ALA A 269 -4.05 -0.91 1.90
C ALA A 269 -3.13 0.24 2.39
N ILE A 270 -2.12 0.62 1.58
CA ILE A 270 -1.22 1.74 1.85
C ILE A 270 -1.71 2.97 1.10
N PHE A 271 -1.93 4.08 1.82
CA PHE A 271 -2.46 5.31 1.22
C PHE A 271 -2.14 6.57 2.04
N SER A 272 -2.23 7.74 1.38
CA SER A 272 -2.29 9.04 2.06
C SER A 272 -3.72 9.57 2.00
N ALA A 273 -4.13 10.31 3.03
CA ALA A 273 -5.40 11.01 3.05
C ALA A 273 -5.24 12.38 3.69
N LYS A 274 -5.97 13.37 3.16
CA LYS A 274 -6.02 14.71 3.75
C LYS A 274 -7.12 14.78 4.79
N ARG A 275 -6.96 15.66 5.79
CA ARG A 275 -7.98 15.93 6.82
C ARG A 275 -9.35 16.17 6.19
N HIS A 276 -9.42 17.07 5.22
CA HIS A 276 -10.69 17.44 4.60
C HIS A 276 -11.41 16.25 3.95
N ASP A 277 -10.66 15.31 3.34
CA ASP A 277 -11.23 14.12 2.70
C ASP A 277 -11.75 13.10 3.72
N ILE A 278 -11.02 12.94 4.83
CA ILE A 278 -11.48 12.11 5.96
C ILE A 278 -12.78 12.69 6.53
N MET A 279 -12.84 14.01 6.68
CA MET A 279 -14.01 14.70 7.24
C MET A 279 -15.24 14.72 6.32
N LYS A 280 -15.12 14.36 5.03
CA LYS A 280 -16.29 14.13 4.15
C LYS A 280 -17.21 13.02 4.67
N PHE A 281 -16.68 12.11 5.48
CA PHE A 281 -17.42 11.00 6.08
C PHE A 281 -17.58 11.20 7.57
N SER A 282 -18.81 11.10 8.07
CA SER A 282 -19.08 11.30 9.49
C SER A 282 -18.35 10.30 10.41
N LYS A 283 -17.96 10.74 11.62
CA LYS A 283 -17.41 9.86 12.67
C LYS A 283 -18.29 8.61 12.95
N PRO A 284 -19.64 8.71 13.00
CA PRO A 284 -20.50 7.53 13.11
C PRO A 284 -20.33 6.51 11.99
N LEU A 285 -20.08 6.94 10.74
CA LEU A 285 -19.79 6.01 9.65
C LEU A 285 -18.53 5.21 9.94
N TYR A 286 -17.45 5.88 10.33
CA TYR A 286 -16.21 5.19 10.70
C TYR A 286 -16.40 4.20 11.85
N GLN A 287 -17.24 4.54 12.84
CA GLN A 287 -17.57 3.62 13.93
C GLN A 287 -18.32 2.37 13.44
N GLN A 288 -19.25 2.52 12.49
CA GLN A 288 -19.94 1.39 11.85
C GLN A 288 -18.96 0.52 11.06
N LEU A 289 -18.04 1.14 10.31
CA LEU A 289 -16.99 0.43 9.58
C LEU A 289 -16.05 -0.33 10.53
N LEU A 290 -15.71 0.26 11.68
CA LEU A 290 -14.86 -0.38 12.69
C LEU A 290 -15.57 -1.62 13.23
N ASN A 291 -16.86 -1.49 13.58
CA ASN A 291 -17.66 -2.62 14.06
C ASN A 291 -17.77 -3.74 13.02
N ALA A 292 -17.87 -3.41 11.72
CA ALA A 292 -17.90 -4.40 10.64
C ALA A 292 -16.57 -5.18 10.48
N ASN A 293 -15.48 -4.67 11.05
CA ASN A 293 -14.13 -5.23 10.96
C ASN A 293 -13.64 -5.82 12.29
N ARG A 294 -14.50 -5.96 13.30
CA ARG A 294 -14.16 -6.57 14.60
C ARG A 294 -14.49 -8.06 14.65
N GLY A 295 -13.87 -8.77 15.59
CA GLY A 295 -14.21 -10.16 15.95
C GLY A 295 -13.39 -11.25 15.25
N GLY A 296 -12.49 -10.89 14.33
CA GLY A 296 -11.63 -11.86 13.67
C GLY A 296 -10.42 -11.21 12.98
N ASP A 297 -9.35 -11.98 12.80
CA ASP A 297 -8.14 -11.54 12.08
C ASP A 297 -8.41 -11.46 10.56
N SER A 298 -9.08 -12.45 9.97
CA SER A 298 -9.36 -12.50 8.53
C SER A 298 -10.84 -12.24 8.24
N MET A 299 -11.17 -10.97 8.05
CA MET A 299 -12.53 -10.49 7.76
C MET A 299 -12.65 -10.10 6.29
N GLU A 300 -13.68 -10.57 5.59
CA GLU A 300 -14.00 -10.14 4.23
C GLU A 300 -14.22 -8.61 4.15
N ALA A 301 -14.79 -8.02 5.21
CA ALA A 301 -14.93 -6.56 5.33
C ALA A 301 -13.58 -5.82 5.29
N GLY A 302 -12.48 -6.43 5.76
CA GLY A 302 -11.15 -5.84 5.69
C GLY A 302 -10.64 -5.79 4.26
N TYR A 303 -10.89 -6.84 3.48
CA TYR A 303 -10.58 -6.87 2.04
C TYR A 303 -11.45 -5.92 1.22
N TYR A 304 -12.67 -5.62 1.69
CA TYR A 304 -13.51 -4.57 1.12
C TYR A 304 -12.89 -3.20 1.38
N MET A 305 -12.46 -2.92 2.62
CA MET A 305 -11.80 -1.66 2.96
C MET A 305 -10.49 -1.46 2.19
N GLU A 306 -9.65 -2.48 2.07
CA GLU A 306 -8.41 -2.44 1.27
C GLU A 306 -8.66 -1.93 -0.16
N ARG A 307 -9.80 -2.31 -0.76
CA ARG A 307 -10.19 -1.86 -2.11
C ARG A 307 -10.76 -0.45 -2.13
N LEU A 308 -11.36 0.01 -1.04
CA LEU A 308 -12.13 1.26 -1.01
C LEU A 308 -11.37 2.46 -0.48
N TRP A 309 -10.30 2.29 0.31
CA TRP A 309 -9.60 3.41 0.98
C TRP A 309 -9.29 4.59 0.05
N ARG A 310 -8.74 4.30 -1.13
CA ARG A 310 -8.34 5.32 -2.11
C ARG A 310 -9.51 5.94 -2.87
N PHE A 311 -10.66 5.26 -2.95
CA PHE A 311 -11.89 5.81 -3.54
C PHE A 311 -12.69 6.65 -2.53
N MET A 312 -12.53 6.39 -1.23
CA MET A 312 -13.09 7.24 -0.19
C MET A 312 -12.49 8.64 -0.26
N TYR A 313 -11.16 8.73 -0.38
CA TYR A 313 -10.41 9.98 -0.31
C TYR A 313 -9.98 10.53 -1.68
N ALA A 314 -10.66 10.08 -2.74
CA ALA A 314 -10.49 10.62 -4.08
C ALA A 314 -11.18 11.99 -4.18
N ASP A 315 -10.49 13.00 -4.74
CA ASP A 315 -11.11 14.27 -5.13
C ASP A 315 -12.18 14.00 -6.21
N ARG A 316 -13.46 14.15 -5.88
CA ARG A 316 -14.53 13.92 -6.85
C ARG A 316 -14.71 15.15 -7.74
N PRO A 317 -14.85 14.99 -9.07
CA PRO A 317 -15.29 16.08 -9.93
C PRO A 317 -16.66 16.58 -9.43
N GLY A 318 -16.71 17.85 -9.00
CA GLY A 318 -17.90 18.46 -8.40
C GLY A 318 -17.78 18.82 -6.92
N ASP A 319 -16.74 18.37 -6.22
CA ASP A 319 -16.48 18.73 -4.80
C ASP A 319 -15.97 20.17 -4.61
N GLY A 320 -16.04 21.01 -5.66
CA GLY A 320 -15.85 22.46 -5.55
C GLY A 320 -14.50 22.88 -4.98
N THR A 321 -13.41 22.70 -5.73
CA THR A 321 -12.23 23.57 -5.57
C THR A 321 -12.49 24.90 -6.25
N ASN A 322 -13.48 25.65 -5.75
CA ASN A 322 -13.52 27.10 -5.87
C ASN A 322 -13.00 27.65 -4.54
N ALA A 323 -11.68 27.70 -4.40
CA ALA A 323 -10.99 28.46 -3.38
C ALA A 323 -9.74 29.07 -4.01
#